data_AF-E0MRK5-F1
#
_entry.id   AF-E0MRK5-F1
#
_cell.length_a   1.000
_cell.length_b   1.000
_cell.length_c   1.000
_cell.angle_alpha   90.00
_cell.angle_beta   90.00
_cell.angle_gamma   90.00
#
_symmetry.space_group_name_H-M   'P 1'
#
loop_
_entity.id
_entity.type
_entity.pdbx_description
1 polymer ?
#
loop_
_entity_poly.entity_id
_entity_poly.type
_entity_poly.pdbx_seq_one_letter_code
_entity_poly.pdbx_strand_id
1 'polypeptide(L)'
;MADLRRIAETCGITIMPKKANHPSSLDPKQTYSRGTIKTIAGLHGEDHIVFVLTSIISATQNETQLYGVTIRAISLWLLDGGYDERDTQVIKGLMSTIYLSSLREQVRACSYPEQPLRMADRLTQLLQNQQEWMVA
;
A
#
# COMPACT_ATOMS: atom_id res chain seq x y z
N MET A 1 -17.44 -6.22 12.63
CA MET A 1 -16.25 -5.53 13.16
C MET A 1 -15.06 -6.20 12.49
N ALA A 2 -14.16 -5.47 11.82
CA ALA A 2 -13.14 -6.10 10.98
C ALA A 2 -12.17 -7.00 11.78
N ASP A 3 -12.00 -8.24 11.35
CA ASP A 3 -11.11 -9.20 12.01
C ASP A 3 -9.66 -8.98 11.56
N LEU A 4 -8.97 -8.09 12.30
CA LEU A 4 -7.57 -7.80 12.08
C LEU A 4 -6.66 -9.03 12.17
N ARG A 5 -7.02 -10.03 12.98
CA ARG A 5 -6.20 -11.23 13.14
C ARG A 5 -6.31 -12.07 11.89
N ARG A 6 -7.53 -12.29 11.40
CA ARG A 6 -7.78 -12.98 10.14
C ARG A 6 -7.07 -12.28 8.97
N ILE A 7 -7.22 -10.97 8.83
CA ILE A 7 -6.53 -10.20 7.77
C ILE A 7 -5.01 -10.38 7.84
N ALA A 8 -4.44 -10.31 9.05
CA ALA A 8 -3.00 -10.49 9.26
C ALA A 8 -2.53 -11.89 8.87
N GLU A 9 -3.25 -12.93 9.30
CA GLU A 9 -2.98 -14.33 8.96
C GLU A 9 -3.09 -14.58 7.45
N THR A 10 -4.16 -14.08 6.80
CA THR A 10 -4.35 -14.21 5.34
C THR A 10 -3.24 -13.55 4.55
N CYS A 11 -2.79 -12.36 4.96
CA CYS A 11 -1.71 -11.65 4.27
C CYS A 11 -0.31 -12.11 4.71
N GLY A 12 -0.18 -12.98 5.71
CA GLY A 12 1.12 -13.34 6.27
C GLY A 12 1.89 -12.14 6.86
N ILE A 13 1.19 -11.15 7.42
CA ILE A 13 1.78 -9.97 8.05
C ILE A 13 1.61 -10.02 9.58
N THR A 14 2.47 -9.29 10.29
CA THR A 14 2.34 -9.10 11.74
C THR A 14 1.90 -7.67 12.05
N ILE A 15 0.74 -7.55 12.71
CA ILE A 15 0.21 -6.27 13.16
C ILE A 15 0.68 -6.00 14.59
N MET A 16 1.72 -5.20 14.71
CA MET A 16 2.37 -4.85 15.96
C MET A 16 1.46 -3.95 16.84
N PRO A 17 1.53 -4.08 18.18
CA PRO A 17 0.88 -3.15 19.09
C PRO A 17 1.49 -1.76 18.95
N LYS A 18 0.70 -0.71 19.19
CA LYS A 18 1.17 0.68 19.13
C LYS A 18 2.34 0.85 20.12
N LYS A 19 3.55 1.11 19.63
CA LYS A 19 4.71 1.47 20.46
C LYS A 19 4.70 2.96 20.75
N ALA A 20 5.19 3.35 21.93
CA ALA A 20 5.37 4.76 22.30
C ALA A 20 6.36 5.47 21.35
N ASN A 21 7.37 4.74 20.86
CA ASN A 21 8.29 5.20 19.82
C ASN A 21 8.10 4.35 18.57
N HIS A 22 7.58 4.96 17.50
CA HIS A 22 7.55 4.31 16.20
C HIS A 22 8.98 4.23 15.67
N PRO A 23 9.50 3.03 15.33
CA PRO A 23 10.82 2.91 14.74
C PRO A 23 10.86 3.63 13.39
N SER A 24 12.03 4.20 13.06
CA SER A 24 12.27 4.92 11.80
C SER A 24 12.05 4.03 10.56
N SER A 25 12.24 2.71 10.74
CA SER A 25 12.02 1.68 9.73
C SER A 25 11.14 0.56 10.29
N LEU A 26 10.38 -0.09 9.41
CA LEU A 26 9.62 -1.30 9.70
C LEU A 26 10.45 -2.53 9.36
N ASP A 27 10.25 -3.59 10.13
CA ASP A 27 10.68 -4.93 9.73
C ASP A 27 9.79 -5.43 8.57
N PRO A 28 10.30 -6.30 7.68
CA PRO A 28 9.52 -6.88 6.59
C PRO A 28 8.24 -7.53 7.10
N LYS A 29 7.12 -7.31 6.39
CA LYS A 29 5.80 -7.87 6.70
C LYS A 29 5.28 -7.47 8.09
N GLN A 30 5.79 -6.40 8.68
CA GLN A 30 5.28 -5.85 9.93
C GLN A 30 4.65 -4.48 9.73
N THR A 31 3.59 -4.21 10.50
CA THR A 31 2.95 -2.89 10.51
C THR A 31 2.44 -2.49 11.88
N TYR A 32 2.54 -1.21 12.20
CA TYR A 32 1.91 -0.60 13.38
C TYR A 32 0.57 0.08 13.03
N SER A 33 0.13 -0.01 11.76
CA SER A 33 -0.95 0.79 11.18
C SER A 33 -2.35 0.22 11.43
N ARG A 34 -2.61 -0.23 12.66
CA ARG A 34 -3.89 -0.85 13.08
C ARG A 34 -5.11 0.00 12.74
N GLY A 35 -5.02 1.30 13.00
CA GLY A 35 -6.09 2.26 12.73
C GLY A 35 -6.42 2.32 11.25
N THR A 36 -5.40 2.49 10.41
CA THR A 36 -5.56 2.55 8.94
C THR A 36 -6.21 1.29 8.39
N ILE A 37 -5.75 0.10 8.80
CA ILE A 37 -6.31 -1.17 8.33
C ILE A 37 -7.79 -1.27 8.71
N LYS A 38 -8.14 -0.94 9.96
CA LYS A 38 -9.55 -0.94 10.41
C LYS A 38 -10.41 0.06 9.64
N THR A 39 -9.90 1.26 9.41
CA THR A 39 -10.63 2.30 8.67
C THR A 39 -10.91 1.84 7.25
N ILE A 40 -9.90 1.34 6.53
CA ILE A 40 -10.08 0.87 5.14
C ILE A 40 -11.02 -0.33 5.10
N ALA A 41 -10.83 -1.31 5.99
CA ALA A 41 -11.72 -2.47 6.06
C ALA A 41 -13.19 -2.08 6.34
N GLY A 42 -13.41 -1.08 7.19
CA GLY A 42 -14.75 -0.57 7.50
C GLY A 42 -15.39 0.21 6.36
N LEU A 43 -14.60 0.88 5.52
CA LEU A 43 -15.09 1.69 4.39
C LEU A 43 -15.25 0.89 3.10
N HIS A 44 -14.36 -0.06 2.84
CA HIS A 44 -14.24 -0.74 1.54
C HIS A 44 -14.31 -2.27 1.63
N GLY A 45 -14.47 -2.84 2.83
CA GLY A 45 -14.54 -4.28 3.06
C GLY A 45 -13.19 -4.92 3.39
N GLU A 46 -13.24 -6.12 3.98
CA GLU A 46 -12.04 -6.88 4.37
C GLU A 46 -11.25 -7.37 3.15
N ASP A 47 -11.94 -7.80 2.12
CA ASP A 47 -11.38 -8.27 0.84
C ASP A 47 -10.48 -7.20 0.20
N HIS A 48 -10.95 -5.95 0.18
CA HIS A 48 -10.17 -4.82 -0.35
C HIS A 48 -8.86 -4.59 0.41
N ILE A 49 -8.89 -4.62 1.75
CA ILE A 49 -7.65 -4.42 2.51
C ILE A 49 -6.69 -5.61 2.40
N VAL A 50 -7.22 -6.84 2.29
CA VAL A 50 -6.40 -8.03 2.00
C VAL A 50 -5.71 -7.85 0.65
N PHE A 51 -6.45 -7.36 -0.35
CA PHE A 51 -5.91 -7.10 -1.68
C PHE A 51 -4.81 -6.03 -1.68
N VAL A 52 -5.04 -4.90 -0.99
CA VAL A 52 -4.06 -3.81 -0.81
C VAL A 52 -2.78 -4.34 -0.16
N LEU A 53 -2.91 -5.07 0.96
CA LEU A 53 -1.76 -5.56 1.71
C LEU A 53 -0.97 -6.60 0.92
N THR A 54 -1.69 -7.54 0.28
CA THR A 54 -1.10 -8.56 -0.59
C THR A 54 -0.34 -7.93 -1.76
N SER A 55 -0.89 -6.87 -2.37
CA SER A 55 -0.25 -6.15 -3.47
C SER A 55 1.10 -5.55 -3.06
N ILE A 56 1.18 -4.96 -1.86
CA ILE A 56 2.43 -4.37 -1.34
C ILE A 56 3.48 -5.47 -1.07
N ILE A 57 3.10 -6.51 -0.33
CA ILE A 57 4.06 -7.56 0.11
C ILE A 57 4.46 -8.53 -1.00
N SER A 58 3.69 -8.61 -2.09
CA SER A 58 4.04 -9.49 -3.22
C SER A 58 5.32 -9.03 -3.93
N ALA A 59 5.71 -7.76 -3.75
CA ALA A 59 7.00 -7.24 -4.17
C ALA A 59 7.95 -7.23 -2.97
N THR A 60 8.98 -8.09 -3.01
CA THR A 60 9.91 -8.28 -1.87
C THR A 60 10.62 -6.98 -1.47
N GLN A 61 10.92 -6.09 -2.42
CA GLN A 61 11.49 -4.77 -2.14
C GLN A 61 10.57 -3.83 -1.35
N ASN A 62 9.25 -4.11 -1.32
CA ASN A 62 8.23 -3.29 -0.70
C ASN A 62 7.69 -3.85 0.63
N GLU A 63 8.19 -5.00 1.10
CA GLU A 63 7.69 -5.66 2.31
C GLU A 63 7.83 -4.82 3.60
N THR A 64 8.74 -3.85 3.61
CA THR A 64 8.94 -2.89 4.71
C THR A 64 8.08 -1.63 4.58
N GLN A 65 7.29 -1.50 3.51
CA GLN A 65 6.52 -0.29 3.18
C GLN A 65 5.08 -0.33 3.67
N LEU A 66 4.76 -1.19 4.65
CA LEU A 66 3.45 -1.28 5.29
C LEU A 66 3.16 -0.12 6.27
N TYR A 67 3.49 1.10 5.86
CA TYR A 67 3.13 2.33 6.60
C TYR A 67 1.69 2.71 6.32
N GLY A 68 1.00 3.31 7.29
CA GLY A 68 -0.40 3.71 7.12
C GLY A 68 -0.62 4.68 5.95
N VAL A 69 0.35 5.56 5.68
CA VAL A 69 0.30 6.45 4.50
C VAL A 69 0.38 5.68 3.18
N THR A 70 1.27 4.69 3.10
CA THR A 70 1.46 3.85 1.92
C THR A 70 0.26 2.95 1.70
N ILE A 71 -0.23 2.27 2.74
CA ILE A 71 -1.43 1.42 2.68
C ILE A 71 -2.63 2.22 2.18
N ARG A 72 -2.84 3.44 2.71
CA ARG A 72 -3.93 4.32 2.29
C ARG A 72 -3.74 4.81 0.84
N ALA A 73 -2.53 5.16 0.45
CA ALA A 73 -2.23 5.58 -0.92
C ALA A 73 -2.54 4.48 -1.95
N ILE A 74 -2.08 3.25 -1.69
CA ILE A 74 -2.35 2.10 -2.55
C ILE A 74 -3.85 1.78 -2.60
N SER A 75 -4.54 1.85 -1.46
CA SER A 75 -6.00 1.70 -1.43
C SER A 75 -6.71 2.72 -2.32
N LEU A 76 -6.30 4.00 -2.27
CA LEU A 76 -6.90 5.05 -3.12
C LEU A 76 -6.59 4.82 -4.59
N TRP A 77 -5.34 4.47 -4.91
CA TRP A 77 -4.92 4.17 -6.28
C TRP A 77 -5.70 2.99 -6.89
N LEU A 78 -5.90 1.91 -6.12
CA LEU A 78 -6.68 0.75 -6.58
C LEU A 78 -8.14 1.12 -6.85
N LEU A 79 -8.74 1.95 -5.99
CA LEU A 79 -10.11 2.42 -6.15
C LEU A 79 -10.26 3.34 -7.38
N ASP A 80 -9.31 4.24 -7.59
CA ASP A 80 -9.30 5.16 -8.73
C ASP A 80 -9.12 4.42 -10.07
N GLY A 81 -8.22 3.44 -10.10
CA GLY A 81 -8.02 2.59 -11.27
C GLY A 81 -9.13 1.57 -11.55
N GLY A 82 -10.10 1.43 -10.63
CA GLY A 82 -11.20 0.46 -10.76
C GLY A 82 -10.76 -1.00 -10.72
N TYR A 83 -9.62 -1.28 -10.08
CA TYR A 83 -9.06 -2.63 -10.00
C TYR A 83 -9.84 -3.51 -9.02
N ASP A 84 -9.99 -4.78 -9.36
CA ASP A 84 -10.60 -5.80 -8.49
C ASP A 84 -9.66 -6.97 -8.19
N GLU A 85 -10.14 -7.93 -7.39
CA GLU A 85 -9.35 -9.09 -6.98
C GLU A 85 -8.88 -9.97 -8.17
N ARG A 86 -9.58 -9.94 -9.31
CA ARG A 86 -9.21 -10.69 -10.52
C ARG A 86 -7.98 -10.08 -11.19
N ASP A 87 -7.71 -8.80 -10.95
CA ASP A 87 -6.55 -8.08 -11.48
C ASP A 87 -5.26 -8.32 -10.68
N THR A 88 -5.29 -9.26 -9.72
CA THR A 88 -4.18 -9.56 -8.81
C THR A 88 -2.85 -9.76 -9.53
N GLN A 89 -2.80 -10.47 -10.65
CA GLN A 89 -1.54 -10.74 -11.35
C GLN A 89 -0.97 -9.49 -12.01
N VAL A 90 -1.83 -8.65 -12.60
CA VAL A 90 -1.43 -7.38 -13.21
C VAL A 90 -0.86 -6.46 -12.15
N ILE A 91 -1.57 -6.30 -11.04
CA ILE A 91 -1.14 -5.42 -9.94
C ILE A 91 0.14 -5.94 -9.30
N LYS A 92 0.30 -7.25 -9.10
CA LYS A 92 1.56 -7.83 -8.62
C LYS A 92 2.73 -7.51 -9.55
N GLY A 93 2.51 -7.64 -10.86
CA GLY A 93 3.49 -7.23 -11.88
C GLY A 93 3.87 -5.75 -11.73
N LEU A 94 2.88 -4.86 -11.64
CA LEU A 94 3.11 -3.42 -11.49
C LEU A 94 3.80 -3.06 -10.16
N MET A 95 3.41 -3.69 -9.05
CA MET A 95 4.03 -3.44 -7.75
C MET A 95 5.49 -3.92 -7.71
N SER A 96 5.85 -4.91 -8.53
CA SER A 96 7.22 -5.38 -8.66
C SER A 96 8.14 -4.39 -9.40
N THR A 97 7.59 -3.44 -10.17
CA THR A 97 8.38 -2.44 -10.89
C THR A 97 8.55 -1.12 -10.13
N ILE A 98 7.74 -0.89 -9.09
CA ILE A 98 7.72 0.37 -8.33
C ILE A 98 8.43 0.21 -6.99
N TYR A 99 9.33 1.14 -6.67
CA TYR A 99 9.96 1.28 -5.35
C TYR A 99 9.16 2.23 -4.46
N LEU A 100 8.30 1.68 -3.58
CA LEU A 100 7.41 2.49 -2.74
C LEU A 100 8.16 3.33 -1.70
N SER A 101 9.37 2.92 -1.31
CA SER A 101 10.26 3.69 -0.43
C SER A 101 10.67 5.02 -1.07
N SER A 102 11.23 4.96 -2.28
CA SER A 102 11.65 6.13 -3.05
C SER A 102 10.47 7.05 -3.37
N LEU A 103 9.33 6.47 -3.73
CA LEU A 103 8.11 7.24 -3.96
C LEU A 103 7.68 8.02 -2.71
N ARG A 104 7.65 7.35 -1.55
CA ARG A 104 7.28 7.98 -0.29
C ARG A 104 8.26 9.10 0.11
N GLU A 105 9.55 8.90 -0.13
CA GLU A 105 10.57 9.92 0.10
C GLU A 105 10.38 11.15 -0.79
N GLN A 106 10.08 10.96 -2.08
CA GLN A 106 9.78 12.06 -3.00
C GLN A 106 8.56 12.86 -2.53
N VAL A 107 7.47 12.18 -2.15
CA VAL A 107 6.26 12.85 -1.64
C VAL A 107 6.54 13.62 -0.35
N ARG A 108 7.38 13.07 0.54
CA ARG A 108 7.81 13.74 1.78
C ARG A 108 8.70 14.95 1.52
N ALA A 109 9.65 14.85 0.59
CA ALA A 109 10.56 15.94 0.24
C ALA A 109 9.79 17.17 -0.27
N CYS A 110 8.67 16.96 -0.95
CA CYS A 110 7.79 18.05 -1.40
C CYS A 110 6.91 18.66 -0.30
N SER A 111 7.03 18.23 0.97
CA SER A 111 6.34 18.80 2.14
C SER A 111 4.81 18.93 1.99
N TYR A 112 4.16 17.92 1.39
CA TYR A 112 2.73 17.97 1.15
C TYR A 112 1.89 17.69 2.41
N PRO A 113 0.76 18.40 2.58
CA PRO A 113 -0.13 18.23 3.74
C PRO A 113 -0.85 16.87 3.76
N GLU A 114 -1.11 16.27 2.59
CA GLU A 114 -1.82 14.99 2.45
C GLU A 114 -0.97 13.94 1.73
N GLN A 115 0.00 13.37 2.45
CA GLN A 115 0.95 12.38 1.91
C GLN A 115 0.27 11.18 1.19
N PRO A 116 -0.86 10.61 1.66
CA PRO A 116 -1.47 9.46 1.01
C PRO A 116 -2.06 9.77 -0.38
N LEU A 117 -2.78 10.88 -0.52
CA LEU A 117 -3.44 11.25 -1.78
C LEU A 117 -2.38 11.53 -2.86
N ARG A 118 -1.35 12.31 -2.51
CA ARG A 118 -0.24 12.61 -3.42
C ARG A 118 0.57 11.40 -3.82
N MET A 119 0.75 10.44 -2.91
CA MET A 119 1.41 9.19 -3.23
C MET A 119 0.58 8.37 -4.23
N ALA A 120 -0.75 8.36 -4.11
CA ALA A 120 -1.64 7.72 -5.08
C ALA A 120 -1.57 8.41 -6.47
N ASP A 121 -1.69 9.75 -6.52
CA ASP A 121 -1.56 10.52 -7.76
C ASP A 121 -0.24 10.22 -8.49
N ARG A 122 0.85 10.16 -7.71
CA ARG A 122 2.19 9.88 -8.24
C ARG A 122 2.34 8.44 -8.73
N LEU A 123 1.70 7.47 -8.09
CA LEU A 123 1.63 6.09 -8.61
C LEU A 123 0.92 6.06 -9.97
N THR A 124 -0.23 6.73 -10.09
CA THR A 124 -0.96 6.83 -11.36
C THR A 124 -0.08 7.44 -12.46
N GLN A 125 0.60 8.56 -12.17
CA GLN A 125 1.51 9.20 -13.12
C GLN A 125 2.68 8.31 -13.55
N LEU A 126 3.33 7.64 -12.60
CA LEU A 126 4.46 6.76 -12.91
C LEU A 126 4.03 5.61 -13.83
N LEU A 127 2.84 5.07 -13.62
CA LEU A 127 2.32 3.97 -14.42
C LEU A 127 1.89 4.43 -15.82
N GLN A 128 1.20 5.57 -15.93
CA GLN A 128 0.87 6.17 -17.22
C GLN A 128 2.15 6.41 -18.04
N ASN A 129 3.16 6.99 -17.41
CA ASN A 129 4.44 7.24 -18.04
C ASN A 129 5.18 5.95 -18.41
N GLN A 130 4.99 4.82 -17.71
CA GLN A 130 5.61 3.54 -18.13
C GLN A 130 4.89 2.91 -19.31
N GLN A 131 3.58 3.11 -19.41
CA GLN A 131 2.75 2.55 -20.47
C GLN A 131 3.03 3.19 -21.84
N GLU A 132 3.40 4.48 -21.86
CA GLU A 132 3.78 5.19 -23.10
C GLU A 132 5.06 4.65 -23.76
N TRP A 133 5.98 4.03 -23.00
CA TRP A 133 7.25 3.50 -23.52
C TRP A 133 7.11 2.10 -24.13
N MET A 134 5.98 1.42 -23.91
CA MET A 134 5.73 0.10 -24.49
C MET A 134 4.96 0.17 -25.82
N VAL A 135 4.51 1.36 -26.22
CA VAL A 135 3.71 1.59 -27.44
C VAL A 135 4.50 2.40 -28.49
N ALA A 136 5.69 2.91 -28.15
CA ALA A 136 6.61 3.64 -29.03
C ALA A 136 7.75 2.73 -29.51
#